data_AF-A0A6G3PRM0-F1
#
_entry.id   AF-A0A6G3PRM0-F1
#
_cell.length_a   1.000
_cell.length_b   1.000
_cell.length_c   1.000
_cell.angle_alpha   90.00
_cell.angle_beta   90.00
_cell.angle_gamma   90.00
#
_symmetry.space_group_name_H-M   'P 1'
#
loop_
_entity.id
_entity.type
_entity.pdbx_description
1 polymer ?
#
loop_
_entity_poly.entity_id
_entity_poly.type
_entity_poly.pdbx_seq_one_letter_code
_entity_poly.pdbx_strand_id
1 'polypeptide(L)'
;ALWALRTTDGFERALAAAVDVGGDTDTVAAVTGGLAGAVYGIGAVPARWTEPLHVPLPGWAGRRLDTADLTALAERLDAEGPRPA
;
A
#
# COMPACT_ATOMS: atom_id res chain seq x y z
N ALA A 1 2.48 0.27 13.29
CA ALA A 1 1.29 0.41 12.44
C ALA A 1 0.11 1.05 13.15
N LEU A 2 -0.57 0.36 14.09
CA LEU A 2 -1.78 0.91 14.75
C LEU A 2 -1.55 2.25 15.45
N TRP A 3 -0.40 2.44 16.10
CA TRP A 3 -0.04 3.72 16.70
C TRP A 3 -0.08 4.85 15.66
N ALA A 4 0.70 4.74 14.57
CA ALA A 4 0.77 5.77 13.53
C ALA A 4 -0.60 6.08 12.91
N LEU A 5 -1.42 5.06 12.65
CA LEU A 5 -2.78 5.25 12.13
C LEU A 5 -3.69 6.00 13.12
N ARG A 6 -3.58 5.71 14.43
CA ARG A 6 -4.45 6.31 15.46
C ARG A 6 -3.99 7.67 15.96
N THR A 7 -2.73 8.05 15.72
CA THR A 7 -2.14 9.30 16.22
C THR A 7 -1.95 10.36 15.13
N THR A 8 -2.38 10.08 13.90
CA THR A 8 -2.28 11.01 12.76
C THR A 8 -3.62 11.17 12.05
N ASP A 9 -3.71 12.18 11.18
CA ASP A 9 -4.94 12.69 10.55
C ASP A 9 -4.92 12.57 9.01
N GLY A 10 -4.47 11.44 8.50
CA GLY A 10 -4.53 11.13 7.06
C GLY A 10 -3.52 10.08 6.63
N PHE A 11 -3.67 9.58 5.40
CA PHE A 11 -2.80 8.54 4.84
C PHE A 11 -1.32 8.97 4.85
N GLU A 12 -1.04 10.16 4.29
CA GLU A 12 0.31 10.67 4.16
C GLU A 12 0.99 10.84 5.53
N ARG A 13 0.30 11.41 6.52
CA ARG A 13 0.83 11.60 7.87
C ARG A 13 1.02 10.27 8.61
N ALA A 14 0.10 9.33 8.45
CA ALA A 14 0.21 8.00 9.04
C ALA A 14 1.42 7.25 8.50
N LEU A 15 1.65 7.30 7.18
CA LEU A 15 2.77 6.61 6.55
C LEU A 15 4.11 7.28 6.90
N ALA A 16 4.17 8.61 6.91
CA ALA A 16 5.36 9.35 7.35
C ALA A 16 5.73 9.00 8.80
N ALA A 17 4.77 9.03 9.73
CA ALA A 17 5.00 8.66 11.12
C ALA A 17 5.44 7.19 11.29
N ALA A 18 4.92 6.29 10.46
CA ALA A 18 5.36 4.89 10.45
C ALA A 18 6.81 4.73 9.99
N VAL A 19 7.26 5.55 9.04
CA VAL A 19 8.64 5.57 8.55
C VAL A 19 9.60 6.19 9.55
N ASP A 20 9.21 7.33 10.15
CA ASP A 20 10.06 8.10 11.07
C ASP A 20 10.38 7.35 12.38
N VAL A 21 9.57 6.37 12.76
CA VAL A 21 9.85 5.49 13.93
C VAL A 21 11.12 4.64 13.72
N GLY A 22 11.48 4.35 12.47
CA GLY A 22 12.64 3.54 12.14
C GLY A 22 12.52 2.06 12.51
N GLY A 23 13.64 1.35 12.47
CA GLY A 23 13.69 -0.10 12.64
C GLY A 23 13.26 -0.83 11.36
N ASP A 24 12.36 -1.80 11.50
CA ASP A 24 11.77 -2.58 10.39
C ASP A 24 10.73 -1.76 9.62
N THR A 25 11.25 -0.74 8.94
CA THR A 25 10.49 0.40 8.44
C THR A 25 9.60 0.02 7.28
N ASP A 26 10.09 -0.82 6.36
CA ASP A 26 9.33 -1.32 5.22
C ASP A 26 8.16 -2.18 5.68
N THR A 27 8.36 -3.07 6.64
CA THR A 27 7.26 -3.89 7.20
C THR A 27 6.23 -3.02 7.90
N VAL A 28 6.67 -2.11 8.77
CA VAL A 28 5.75 -1.23 9.52
C VAL A 28 5.00 -0.29 8.59
N ALA A 29 5.66 0.26 7.56
CA ALA A 29 5.04 1.10 6.56
C ALA A 29 4.04 0.31 5.70
N ALA A 30 4.37 -0.93 5.28
CA ALA A 30 3.47 -1.77 4.49
C ALA A 30 2.16 -2.07 5.25
N VAL A 31 2.25 -2.47 6.53
CA VAL A 31 1.05 -2.72 7.34
C VAL A 31 0.28 -1.41 7.60
N THR A 32 0.98 -0.31 7.84
CA THR A 32 0.32 1.00 8.04
C THR A 32 -0.40 1.47 6.77
N GLY A 33 0.22 1.33 5.61
CA GLY A 33 -0.34 1.70 4.31
C GLY A 33 -1.57 0.88 3.95
N GLY A 34 -1.58 -0.44 4.21
CA GLY A 34 -2.76 -1.28 4.00
C GLY A 34 -3.95 -0.83 4.87
N LEU A 35 -3.71 -0.59 6.16
CA LEU A 35 -4.75 -0.14 7.08
C LEU A 35 -5.24 1.29 6.77
N ALA A 36 -4.31 2.22 6.55
CA ALA A 36 -4.63 3.61 6.22
C ALA A 36 -5.35 3.71 4.86
N GLY A 37 -4.96 2.88 3.88
CA GLY A 37 -5.63 2.80 2.58
C GLY A 37 -7.07 2.31 2.71
N ALA A 38 -7.34 1.34 3.58
CA ALA A 38 -8.71 0.91 3.87
C ALA A 38 -9.56 1.99 4.58
N VAL A 39 -8.95 2.82 5.43
CA VAL A 39 -9.66 3.88 6.17
C VAL A 39 -9.90 5.13 5.31
N TYR A 40 -8.89 5.59 4.57
CA TYR A 40 -8.93 6.87 3.85
C TYR A 40 -9.24 6.72 2.36
N GLY A 41 -9.19 5.48 1.83
CA GLY A 41 -9.40 5.19 0.41
C GLY A 41 -8.20 5.51 -0.48
N ILE A 42 -8.20 4.98 -1.70
CA ILE A 42 -7.10 5.15 -2.67
C ILE A 42 -6.87 6.61 -3.06
N GLY A 43 -7.92 7.44 -3.09
CA GLY A 43 -7.82 8.87 -3.42
C GLY A 43 -7.04 9.68 -2.38
N ALA A 44 -6.79 9.15 -1.19
CA ALA A 44 -5.95 9.79 -0.17
C ALA A 44 -4.46 9.53 -0.37
N VAL A 45 -4.08 8.58 -1.24
CA VAL A 45 -2.68 8.28 -1.54
C VAL A 45 -2.14 9.33 -2.52
N PRO A 46 -1.07 10.05 -2.18
CA PRO A 46 -0.53 11.05 -3.08
C PRO A 46 -0.04 10.46 -4.40
N ALA A 47 -0.49 11.01 -5.53
CA ALA A 47 -0.05 10.57 -6.85
C ALA A 47 1.47 10.61 -7.03
N ARG A 48 2.14 11.59 -6.40
CA ARG A 48 3.61 11.72 -6.40
C ARG A 48 4.34 10.55 -5.73
N TRP A 49 3.66 9.76 -4.90
CA TRP A 49 4.22 8.54 -4.29
C TRP A 49 3.96 7.30 -5.15
N THR A 50 2.85 7.28 -5.89
CA THR A 50 2.47 6.15 -6.74
C THR A 50 3.06 6.24 -8.15
N GLU A 51 3.35 7.44 -8.65
CA GLU A 51 3.99 7.63 -9.97
C GLU A 51 5.32 6.88 -10.12
N PRO A 52 6.25 6.87 -9.14
CA PRO A 52 7.48 6.07 -9.22
C PRO A 52 7.31 4.62 -8.72
N LEU A 53 6.13 4.23 -8.22
CA LEU A 53 5.92 2.93 -7.58
C LEU A 53 6.05 1.81 -8.59
N HIS A 54 6.88 0.83 -8.25
CA HIS A 54 7.06 -0.36 -9.06
C HIS A 54 7.38 -1.58 -8.20
N VAL A 55 6.83 -2.73 -8.57
CA VAL A 55 7.07 -4.02 -7.91
C VAL A 55 7.76 -4.97 -8.88
N PRO A 56 9.07 -5.22 -8.73
CA PRO A 56 9.75 -6.23 -9.52
C PRO A 56 9.34 -7.63 -9.05
N LEU A 57 9.03 -8.52 -10.00
CA LEU A 57 8.66 -9.91 -9.75
C LEU A 57 9.72 -10.86 -10.36
N PRO A 58 10.88 -11.03 -9.70
CA PRO A 58 11.88 -11.98 -10.14
C PRO A 58 11.30 -13.41 -10.17
N GLY A 59 11.65 -14.19 -11.18
CA GLY A 59 11.09 -15.53 -11.41
C GLY A 59 9.77 -15.55 -12.20
N TRP A 60 9.16 -14.40 -12.45
CA TRP A 60 7.95 -14.26 -13.28
C TRP A 60 8.26 -13.55 -14.60
N ALA A 61 9.15 -14.14 -15.41
CA ALA A 61 9.60 -13.58 -16.69
C ALA A 61 10.14 -12.13 -16.60
N GLY A 62 10.68 -11.74 -15.44
CA GLY A 62 11.18 -10.37 -15.23
C GLY A 62 10.09 -9.30 -15.22
N ARG A 63 8.83 -9.68 -14.99
CA ARG A 63 7.72 -8.72 -14.90
C ARG A 63 7.97 -7.68 -13.80
N ARG A 64 7.51 -6.46 -14.07
CA ARG A 64 7.43 -5.36 -13.13
C ARG A 64 6.01 -4.85 -13.17
N LEU A 65 5.37 -4.69 -12.02
CA LEU A 65 4.04 -4.09 -11.91
C LEU A 65 4.21 -2.61 -11.58
N ASP A 66 3.54 -1.74 -12.31
CA ASP A 66 3.38 -0.33 -11.95
C ASP A 66 2.08 -0.10 -11.15
N THR A 67 1.79 1.15 -10.82
CA THR A 67 0.55 1.50 -10.10
C THR A 67 -0.72 1.08 -10.85
N ALA A 68 -0.76 1.22 -12.17
CA ALA A 68 -1.93 0.84 -12.95
C ALA A 68 -2.15 -0.67 -12.93
N ASP A 69 -1.07 -1.45 -13.05
CA ASP A 69 -1.10 -2.90 -12.92
C ASP A 69 -1.60 -3.35 -11.53
N LEU A 70 -1.14 -2.69 -10.46
CA LEU A 70 -1.53 -2.99 -9.09
C LEU A 70 -3.01 -2.67 -8.83
N THR A 71 -3.51 -1.53 -9.33
CA THR A 71 -4.93 -1.17 -9.24
C THR A 71 -5.80 -2.17 -10.00
N ALA A 72 -5.43 -2.52 -11.23
CA ALA A 72 -6.15 -3.52 -12.01
C ALA A 72 -6.15 -4.91 -11.35
N LEU A 73 -5.04 -5.28 -10.68
CA LEU A 73 -4.98 -6.52 -9.89
C LEU A 73 -5.93 -6.45 -8.69
N ALA A 74 -5.99 -5.34 -7.96
CA ALA A 74 -6.88 -5.15 -6.83
C ALA A 74 -8.35 -5.26 -7.24
N GLU A 75 -8.74 -4.59 -8.34
CA GLU A 75 -10.10 -4.65 -8.90
C GLU A 75 -10.48 -6.07 -9.33
N ARG A 76 -9.55 -6.81 -9.95
CA ARG A 76 -9.80 -8.21 -10.33
C ARG A 76 -10.01 -9.10 -9.10
N LEU A 77 -9.19 -8.94 -8.06
CA LEU A 77 -9.32 -9.72 -6.83
C LEU A 77 -10.64 -9.43 -6.10
N ASP A 78 -11.10 -8.18 -6.12
CA ASP A 78 -12.40 -7.79 -5.57
C ASP A 78 -13.55 -8.43 -6.35
N ALA A 79 -13.47 -8.43 -7.69
CA ALA A 79 -14.47 -9.03 -8.56
C ALA A 79 -14.55 -10.57 -8.49
N GLU A 80 -13.41 -11.25 -8.28
CA GLU A 80 -13.35 -12.71 -8.14
C GLU A 80 -13.96 -13.21 -6.82
N GLY A 81 -14.06 -12.34 -5.81
CA GLY A 81 -14.55 -12.70 -4.48
C GLY A 81 -13.62 -13.66 -3.73
N PRO A 82 -13.95 -14.03 -2.48
CA PRO A 82 -13.15 -14.97 -1.71
C PRO A 82 -13.16 -16.34 -2.37
N ARG A 83 -11.97 -16.92 -2.62
CA ARG A 83 -11.90 -18.32 -3.02
C ARG A 83 -12.42 -19.21 -1.87
N PRO A 84 -13.28 -20.20 -2.16
CA PRO A 84 -13.70 -21.16 -1.14
C PRO A 84 -12.46 -21.88 -0.58
N ALA A 85 -12.48 -22.11 0.73
CA ALA A 85 -11.40 -22.76 1.48
C ALA A 85 -11.24 -24.24 1.13
#